data_AF-A0A140EC71-F1
#
_entry.id   AF-A0A140EC71-F1
#
_cell.length_a   1.000
_cell.length_b   1.000
_cell.length_c   1.000
_cell.angle_alpha   90.00
_cell.angle_beta   90.00
_cell.angle_gamma   90.00
#
_symmetry.space_group_name_H-M   'P 1'
#
loop_
_entity.id
_entity.type
_entity.pdbx_description
1 polymer ?
#
loop_
_entity_poly.entity_id
_entity_poly.type
_entity_poly.pdbx_seq_one_letter_code
_entity_poly.pdbx_strand_id
1 'polypeptide(L)'
;VRVGLSRMERVVRERMTTQDVEAITPQTLINIRPVVAAIKEFFGTSQLSQFMDQTNPLAGLTHRRRLSALGPGGLSRERAGFEVRDVHPSHYGRMCPIETPEGPNIGLIGALSTFARVNPFGFIETPYRKVIDGRVTDQIDYLTADEEDRFVKAQANAPLKSDGTFAEDRVLVRRKGGETEDVPPGAVDYMDVSPRQMTSVATAMIPFLEHDDANRALMGANMQRQAVPLVKAEAPLVGTGMEYRAAVDAGDVVVAEVGGVVEDLCADYITVHQDDGHRRTYLLHKFRRSNAGSCVNQKP
;
A
#
# COMPACT_ATOMS: atom_id res chain seq x y z
N VAL A 1 11.74 18.56 -7.51
CA VAL A 1 13.07 19.08 -7.10
C VAL A 1 14.05 19.22 -8.26
N ARG A 2 14.38 18.15 -9.02
CA ARG A 2 15.34 18.19 -10.14
C ARG A 2 15.10 19.34 -11.14
N VAL A 3 13.85 19.52 -11.57
CA VAL A 3 13.45 20.63 -12.47
C VAL A 3 13.73 22.00 -11.84
N GLY A 4 13.43 22.17 -10.56
CA GLY A 4 13.72 23.40 -9.81
C GLY A 4 15.22 23.68 -9.70
N LEU A 5 16.03 22.64 -9.46
CA LEU A 5 17.48 22.74 -9.43
C LEU A 5 18.08 23.08 -10.80
N SER A 6 17.57 22.50 -11.89
CA SER A 6 18.02 22.83 -13.25
C SER A 6 17.71 24.29 -13.62
N ARG A 7 16.54 24.81 -13.22
CA ARG A 7 16.22 26.25 -13.35
C ARG A 7 17.17 27.12 -12.53
N MET A 8 17.49 26.70 -11.30
CA MET A 8 18.45 27.39 -10.44
C MET A 8 19.87 27.36 -11.03
N GLU A 9 20.31 26.22 -11.58
CA GLU A 9 21.61 26.06 -12.23
C GLU A 9 21.78 27.05 -13.38
N ARG A 10 20.75 27.24 -14.21
CA ARG A 10 20.77 28.23 -15.29
C ARG A 10 21.00 29.65 -14.76
N VAL A 11 20.31 30.02 -13.68
CA VAL A 11 20.48 31.34 -13.01
C VAL A 11 21.88 31.49 -12.44
N VAL A 12 22.44 30.42 -11.86
CA VAL A 12 23.82 30.42 -11.35
C VAL A 12 24.81 30.66 -12.50
N ARG A 13 24.70 29.93 -13.62
CA ARG A 13 25.58 30.09 -14.78
C ARG A 13 25.53 31.51 -15.35
N GLU A 14 24.35 32.12 -15.43
CA GLU A 14 24.16 33.49 -15.91
C GLU A 14 24.76 34.55 -14.96
N ARG A 15 24.64 34.34 -13.65
CA ARG A 15 25.25 35.22 -12.65
C ARG A 15 26.78 35.12 -12.62
N MET A 16 27.32 33.93 -12.85
CA MET A 16 28.77 33.72 -12.92
C MET A 16 29.43 34.49 -14.09
N THR A 17 28.71 34.71 -15.20
CA THR A 17 29.24 35.48 -16.34
C THR A 17 29.08 36.99 -16.20
N THR A 18 28.23 37.46 -15.29
CA THR A 18 27.87 38.89 -15.16
C THR A 18 28.41 39.55 -13.90
N GLN A 19 28.73 38.78 -12.85
CA GLN A 19 29.26 39.29 -11.58
C GLN A 19 30.80 39.30 -11.58
N ASP A 20 31.36 40.22 -10.81
CA ASP A 20 32.81 40.33 -10.61
C ASP A 20 33.34 39.13 -9.79
N VAL A 21 34.44 38.54 -10.27
CA VAL A 21 35.03 37.30 -9.74
C VAL A 21 35.42 37.44 -8.27
N GLU A 22 35.87 38.62 -7.84
CA GLU A 22 36.31 38.85 -6.45
C GLU A 22 35.16 39.04 -5.45
N ALA A 23 33.95 39.37 -5.93
CA ALA A 23 32.77 39.63 -5.08
C ALA A 23 31.78 38.45 -5.03
N ILE A 24 32.06 37.35 -5.73
CA ILE A 24 31.17 36.19 -5.79
C ILE A 24 31.20 35.41 -4.48
N THR A 25 30.01 35.16 -3.92
CA THR A 25 29.81 34.20 -2.82
C THR A 25 28.70 33.23 -3.19
N PRO A 26 28.61 32.04 -2.59
CA PRO A 26 27.51 31.11 -2.85
C PRO A 26 26.12 31.73 -2.65
N GLN A 27 26.00 32.66 -1.69
CA GLN A 27 24.75 33.34 -1.39
C GLN A 27 24.32 34.32 -2.49
N THR A 28 25.25 34.95 -3.21
CA THR A 28 24.91 35.85 -4.33
C THR A 28 24.51 35.07 -5.58
N LEU A 29 25.02 33.84 -5.74
CA LEU A 29 24.70 32.97 -6.88
C LEU A 29 23.40 32.20 -6.69
N ILE A 30 23.13 31.70 -5.48
CA ILE A 30 21.99 30.82 -5.22
C ILE A 30 20.70 31.62 -5.10
N ASN A 31 19.76 31.39 -6.03
CA ASN A 31 18.39 31.85 -5.92
C ASN A 31 17.45 30.66 -5.68
N ILE A 32 16.89 30.55 -4.49
CA ILE A 32 16.01 29.44 -4.10
C ILE A 32 14.57 29.55 -4.64
N ARG A 33 14.16 30.72 -5.16
CA ARG A 33 12.78 30.95 -5.61
C ARG A 33 12.29 29.91 -6.63
N PRO A 34 13.06 29.51 -7.67
CA PRO A 34 12.62 28.49 -8.63
C PRO A 34 12.44 27.10 -8.01
N VAL A 35 13.22 26.77 -6.97
CA VAL A 35 13.13 25.47 -6.27
C VAL A 35 11.86 25.44 -5.42
N VAL A 36 11.63 26.48 -4.61
CA VAL A 36 10.43 26.60 -3.76
C VAL A 36 9.17 26.65 -4.62
N ALA A 37 9.18 27.42 -5.71
CA ALA A 37 8.06 27.49 -6.65
C ALA A 37 7.73 26.12 -7.24
N ALA A 38 8.73 25.35 -7.67
CA ALA A 38 8.50 24.00 -8.23
C ALA A 38 7.92 23.03 -7.20
N ILE A 39 8.30 23.14 -5.92
CA ILE A 39 7.72 22.31 -4.85
C ILE A 39 6.28 22.73 -4.57
N LYS A 40 6.02 24.03 -4.46
CA LYS A 40 4.67 24.57 -4.21
C LYS A 40 3.72 24.24 -5.36
N GLU A 41 4.18 24.33 -6.60
CA GLU A 41 3.44 23.94 -7.80
C GLU A 41 3.08 22.45 -7.74
N PHE A 42 4.04 21.57 -7.44
CA PHE A 42 3.78 20.14 -7.33
C PHE A 42 2.69 19.82 -6.28
N PHE A 43 2.81 20.32 -5.06
CA PHE A 43 1.81 20.02 -4.02
C PHE A 43 0.46 20.72 -4.24
N GLY A 44 0.46 21.87 -4.92
CA GLY A 44 -0.74 22.68 -5.14
C GLY A 44 -1.58 22.24 -6.35
N THR A 45 -0.96 21.77 -7.44
CA THR A 45 -1.67 21.55 -8.72
C THR A 45 -1.45 20.16 -9.33
N SER A 46 -0.56 19.33 -8.80
CA SER A 46 -0.33 17.99 -9.34
C SER A 46 -1.54 17.07 -9.14
N GLN A 47 -1.88 16.30 -10.17
CA GLN A 47 -2.91 15.24 -10.09
C GLN A 47 -2.55 14.13 -9.09
N LEU A 48 -1.26 13.98 -8.77
CA LEU A 48 -0.77 13.02 -7.78
C LEU A 48 -0.80 13.58 -6.35
N SER A 49 -0.91 14.91 -6.18
CA SER A 49 -1.11 15.55 -4.89
C SER A 49 -2.61 15.66 -4.62
N GLN A 50 -3.18 14.57 -4.10
CA GLN A 50 -4.62 14.45 -3.90
C GLN A 50 -5.03 14.86 -2.49
N PHE A 51 -6.22 15.45 -2.37
CA PHE A 51 -6.82 15.70 -1.07
C PHE A 51 -7.13 14.37 -0.39
N MET A 52 -6.63 14.17 0.83
CA MET A 52 -6.75 12.88 1.51
C MET A 52 -8.23 12.53 1.74
N ASP A 53 -8.69 11.44 1.12
CA ASP A 53 -9.95 10.78 1.46
C ASP A 53 -9.92 10.31 2.92
N GLN A 54 -10.76 10.93 3.75
CA GLN A 54 -10.87 10.67 5.18
C GLN A 54 -12.33 10.47 5.58
N THR A 55 -13.06 9.69 4.79
CA THR A 55 -14.42 9.28 5.14
C THR A 55 -14.40 8.41 6.40
N ASN A 56 -13.53 7.40 6.40
CA ASN A 56 -13.20 6.51 7.51
C ASN A 56 -11.71 6.09 7.44
N PRO A 57 -11.16 5.38 8.46
CA PRO A 57 -9.75 5.00 8.48
C PRO A 57 -9.31 4.14 7.29
N LEU A 58 -10.19 3.25 6.81
CA LEU A 58 -9.91 2.41 5.64
C LEU A 58 -9.76 3.25 4.35
N ALA A 59 -10.59 4.27 4.17
CA ALA A 59 -10.50 5.18 3.02
C ALA A 59 -9.13 5.88 2.98
N GLY A 60 -8.63 6.34 4.12
CA GLY A 60 -7.30 6.94 4.23
C GLY A 60 -6.17 5.95 3.97
N LEU A 61 -6.27 4.74 4.52
CA LEU A 61 -5.29 3.67 4.32
C LEU A 61 -5.19 3.24 2.85
N THR A 62 -6.33 2.96 2.22
CA THR A 62 -6.42 2.55 0.80
C THR A 62 -5.96 3.65 -0.14
N HIS A 63 -6.26 4.92 0.17
CA HIS A 63 -5.77 6.05 -0.61
C HIS A 63 -4.24 6.15 -0.60
N ARG A 64 -3.59 5.94 0.55
CA ARG A 64 -2.11 5.91 0.63
C ARG A 64 -1.47 4.72 -0.10
N ARG A 65 -2.23 3.64 -0.33
CA ARG A 65 -1.80 2.44 -1.07
C ARG A 65 -2.29 2.40 -2.53
N ARG A 66 -2.81 3.51 -3.04
CA ARG A 66 -3.38 3.61 -4.38
C ARG A 66 -2.29 3.62 -5.44
N LEU A 67 -2.47 2.83 -6.48
CA LEU A 67 -1.66 2.81 -7.70
C LEU A 67 -2.44 3.52 -8.79
N SER A 68 -1.85 4.53 -9.44
CA SER A 68 -2.51 5.28 -10.51
C SER A 68 -1.65 5.30 -11.77
N ALA A 69 -2.24 4.91 -12.90
CA ALA A 69 -1.65 5.04 -14.22
C ALA A 69 -1.84 6.44 -14.83
N LEU A 70 -2.62 7.30 -14.16
CA LEU A 70 -2.93 8.66 -14.59
C LEU A 70 -1.91 9.67 -14.03
N GLY A 71 -1.79 10.81 -14.69
CA GLY A 71 -0.96 11.93 -14.22
C GLY A 71 0.19 12.28 -15.18
N PRO A 72 0.98 13.32 -14.85
CA PRO A 72 2.10 13.73 -15.69
C PRO A 72 3.11 12.60 -15.88
N GLY A 73 3.38 12.24 -17.14
CA GLY A 73 4.25 11.11 -17.50
C GLY A 73 3.58 9.74 -17.57
N GLY A 74 2.32 9.64 -17.13
CA GLY A 74 1.47 8.45 -17.29
C GLY A 74 0.58 8.51 -18.51
N LEU A 75 -0.54 7.80 -18.45
CA LEU A 75 -1.56 7.76 -19.51
C LEU A 75 -2.60 8.87 -19.30
N SER A 76 -3.07 9.45 -20.41
CA SER A 76 -4.32 10.21 -20.39
C SER A 76 -5.50 9.24 -20.47
N ARG A 77 -6.58 9.52 -19.74
CA ARG A 77 -7.78 8.67 -19.70
C ARG A 77 -8.34 8.32 -21.10
N GLU A 78 -8.31 9.25 -22.04
CA GLU A 78 -8.82 9.06 -23.41
C GLU A 78 -7.95 8.15 -24.28
N ARG A 79 -6.65 8.06 -23.97
CA ARG A 79 -5.69 7.21 -24.68
C ARG A 79 -5.52 5.83 -24.04
N ALA A 80 -6.15 5.60 -22.90
CA ALA A 80 -6.08 4.33 -22.20
C ALA A 80 -7.11 3.35 -22.79
N GLY A 81 -6.65 2.49 -23.70
CA GLY A 81 -7.42 1.41 -24.32
C GLY A 81 -7.85 0.33 -23.32
N PHE A 82 -8.48 -0.72 -23.83
CA PHE A 82 -8.95 -1.85 -23.01
C PHE A 82 -7.78 -2.67 -22.44
N GLU A 83 -6.75 -2.94 -23.23
CA GLU A 83 -5.61 -3.79 -22.84
C GLU A 83 -4.86 -3.32 -21.59
N VAL A 84 -4.79 -2.00 -21.35
CA VAL A 84 -4.12 -1.43 -20.17
C VAL A 84 -4.99 -1.42 -18.92
N ARG A 85 -6.28 -1.75 -19.05
CA ARG A 85 -7.26 -1.79 -17.94
C ARG A 85 -7.49 -3.22 -17.43
N ASP A 86 -7.21 -4.21 -18.27
CA ASP A 86 -7.40 -5.61 -17.93
C ASP A 86 -6.39 -6.09 -16.90
N VAL A 87 -6.77 -7.14 -16.18
CA VAL A 87 -5.91 -7.75 -15.16
C VAL A 87 -4.83 -8.59 -15.85
N HIS A 88 -3.58 -8.20 -15.67
CA HIS A 88 -2.45 -8.97 -16.17
C HIS A 88 -2.03 -10.04 -15.14
N PRO A 89 -1.62 -11.26 -15.54
CA PRO A 89 -1.19 -12.32 -14.62
C PRO A 89 -0.08 -11.90 -13.64
N SER A 90 0.83 -11.00 -14.06
CA SER A 90 1.90 -10.47 -13.21
C SER A 90 1.40 -9.58 -12.06
N HIS A 91 0.13 -9.16 -12.08
CA HIS A 91 -0.48 -8.40 -10.98
C HIS A 91 -0.65 -9.26 -9.73
N TYR A 92 -0.61 -10.59 -9.84
CA TYR A 92 -0.77 -11.50 -8.71
C TYR A 92 0.21 -11.14 -7.58
N GLY A 93 -0.33 -10.92 -6.38
CA GLY A 93 0.46 -10.56 -5.20
C GLY A 93 1.02 -9.13 -5.21
N ARG A 94 0.80 -8.35 -6.26
CA ARG A 94 1.33 -6.99 -6.46
C ARG A 94 0.24 -5.93 -6.48
N MET A 95 -0.72 -6.07 -7.39
CA MET A 95 -1.87 -5.19 -7.54
C MET A 95 -3.14 -6.02 -7.39
N CYS A 96 -4.07 -5.53 -6.56
CA CYS A 96 -5.31 -6.25 -6.33
C CYS A 96 -6.17 -6.27 -7.59
N PRO A 97 -6.66 -7.45 -8.03
CA PRO A 97 -7.52 -7.56 -9.21
C PRO A 97 -8.98 -7.15 -8.93
N ILE A 98 -9.37 -6.95 -7.67
CA ILE A 98 -10.75 -6.65 -7.25
C ILE A 98 -10.93 -5.16 -6.99
N GLU A 99 -10.02 -4.53 -6.23
CA GLU A 99 -10.19 -3.13 -5.81
C GLU A 99 -9.76 -2.16 -6.91
N THR A 100 -10.75 -1.75 -7.73
CA THR A 100 -10.66 -0.68 -8.73
C THR A 100 -11.96 0.12 -8.74
N PRO A 101 -11.96 1.42 -9.09
CA PRO A 101 -13.20 2.16 -9.29
C PRO A 101 -14.08 1.53 -10.37
N GLU A 102 -15.40 1.50 -10.17
CA GLU A 102 -16.40 1.01 -11.14
C GLU A 102 -16.59 1.94 -12.34
N GLY A 103 -16.30 3.23 -12.13
CA GLY A 103 -16.54 4.26 -13.13
C GLY A 103 -15.49 4.25 -14.26
N PRO A 104 -15.32 5.38 -14.95
CA PRO A 104 -14.48 5.44 -16.15
C PRO A 104 -12.97 5.27 -15.88
N ASN A 105 -12.58 5.21 -14.60
CA ASN A 105 -11.21 4.96 -14.15
C ASN A 105 -10.94 3.48 -13.85
N ILE A 106 -11.87 2.58 -14.18
CA ILE A 106 -11.68 1.13 -14.05
C ILE A 106 -10.38 0.69 -14.74
N GLY A 107 -9.57 -0.08 -14.01
CA GLY A 107 -8.26 -0.59 -14.45
C GLY A 107 -7.12 0.44 -14.44
N LEU A 108 -7.42 1.74 -14.34
CA LEU A 108 -6.41 2.81 -14.31
C LEU A 108 -6.00 3.21 -12.90
N ILE A 109 -6.81 2.82 -11.92
CA ILE A 109 -6.57 3.03 -10.50
C ILE A 109 -6.77 1.68 -9.81
N GLY A 110 -5.71 1.16 -9.22
CA GLY A 110 -5.74 -0.05 -8.41
C GLY A 110 -5.27 0.20 -6.98
N ALA A 111 -5.30 -0.85 -6.18
CA ALA A 111 -4.70 -0.87 -4.85
C ALA A 111 -3.55 -1.86 -4.78
N LEU A 112 -2.51 -1.49 -4.03
CA LEU A 112 -1.40 -2.39 -3.73
C LEU A 112 -1.88 -3.59 -2.91
N SER A 113 -1.52 -4.82 -3.32
CA SER A 113 -1.87 -6.04 -2.60
C SER A 113 -1.29 -6.05 -1.17
N THR A 114 -1.83 -6.92 -0.31
CA THR A 114 -1.56 -6.92 1.14
C THR A 114 -0.07 -7.03 1.48
N PHE A 115 0.66 -7.95 0.84
CA PHE A 115 2.07 -8.23 1.16
C PHE A 115 3.07 -7.61 0.17
N ALA A 116 2.57 -6.89 -0.83
CA ALA A 116 3.41 -6.29 -1.85
C ALA A 116 4.28 -5.17 -1.26
N ARG A 117 5.51 -5.06 -1.76
CA ARG A 117 6.44 -3.97 -1.43
C ARG A 117 7.04 -3.37 -2.70
N VAL A 118 7.47 -2.12 -2.62
CA VAL A 118 8.18 -1.44 -3.73
C VAL A 118 9.67 -1.49 -3.44
N ASN A 119 10.46 -1.95 -4.40
CA ASN A 119 11.91 -2.02 -4.28
C ASN A 119 12.59 -0.68 -4.66
N PRO A 120 13.90 -0.52 -4.42
CA PRO A 120 14.62 0.73 -4.72
C PRO A 120 14.60 1.15 -6.20
N PHE A 121 14.35 0.22 -7.12
CA PHE A 121 14.23 0.49 -8.56
C PHE A 121 12.80 0.89 -8.98
N GLY A 122 11.82 0.78 -8.07
CA GLY A 122 10.42 1.11 -8.32
C GLY A 122 9.55 -0.06 -8.78
N PHE A 123 10.08 -1.29 -8.81
CA PHE A 123 9.28 -2.47 -9.11
C PHE A 123 8.55 -2.98 -7.87
N ILE A 124 7.38 -3.58 -8.09
CA ILE A 124 6.60 -4.21 -7.02
C ILE A 124 7.05 -5.66 -6.86
N GLU A 125 7.42 -6.03 -5.66
CA GLU A 125 7.81 -7.38 -5.25
C GLU A 125 6.73 -7.99 -4.37
N THR A 126 6.59 -9.32 -4.45
CA THR A 126 5.71 -10.09 -3.56
C THR A 126 6.53 -11.19 -2.88
N PRO A 127 6.26 -11.52 -1.60
CA PRO A 127 6.99 -12.55 -0.89
C PRO A 127 6.53 -13.96 -1.28
N TYR A 128 7.48 -14.89 -1.29
CA TYR A 128 7.27 -16.31 -1.54
C TYR A 128 8.09 -17.15 -0.55
N ARG A 129 7.57 -18.30 -0.14
CA ARG A 129 8.31 -19.30 0.64
C ARG A 129 9.14 -20.16 -0.30
N LYS A 130 10.43 -20.30 -0.02
CA LYS A 130 11.31 -21.14 -0.84
C LYS A 130 11.06 -22.62 -0.61
N VAL A 131 11.02 -23.40 -1.69
CA VAL A 131 10.91 -24.86 -1.65
C VAL A 131 12.27 -25.45 -2.05
N ILE A 132 12.76 -26.40 -1.26
CA ILE A 132 14.03 -27.10 -1.52
C ILE A 132 13.74 -28.59 -1.47
N ASP A 133 14.02 -29.31 -2.56
CA ASP A 133 13.80 -30.76 -2.68
C ASP A 133 12.39 -31.22 -2.27
N GLY A 134 11.36 -30.45 -2.68
CA GLY A 134 9.96 -30.73 -2.35
C GLY A 134 9.55 -30.43 -0.91
N ARG A 135 10.41 -29.78 -0.12
CA ARG A 135 10.12 -29.31 1.24
C ARG A 135 9.99 -27.80 1.27
N VAL A 136 8.86 -27.30 1.74
CA VAL A 136 8.60 -25.88 1.94
C VAL A 136 9.36 -25.40 3.17
N THR A 137 10.16 -24.35 3.00
CA THR A 137 10.96 -23.75 4.06
C THR A 137 10.30 -22.48 4.62
N ASP A 138 10.85 -21.96 5.72
CA ASP A 138 10.46 -20.67 6.29
C ASP A 138 11.29 -19.50 5.75
N GLN A 139 12.18 -19.76 4.78
CA GLN A 139 12.88 -18.71 4.06
C GLN A 139 11.89 -17.99 3.13
N ILE A 140 11.75 -16.67 3.34
CA ILE A 140 10.89 -15.80 2.53
C ILE A 140 11.78 -14.95 1.63
N ASP A 141 11.63 -15.15 0.32
CA ASP A 141 12.29 -14.34 -0.70
C ASP A 141 11.23 -13.48 -1.40
N TYR A 142 11.58 -12.22 -1.67
CA TYR A 142 10.70 -11.31 -2.40
C TYR A 142 11.11 -11.27 -3.86
N LEU A 143 10.15 -11.51 -4.75
CA LEU A 143 10.41 -11.65 -6.18
C LEU A 143 9.72 -10.54 -6.97
N THR A 144 10.47 -9.92 -7.88
CA THR A 144 9.92 -9.06 -8.94
C THR A 144 9.15 -9.90 -9.97
N ALA A 145 8.37 -9.26 -10.84
CA ALA A 145 7.58 -9.96 -11.86
C ALA A 145 8.47 -10.79 -12.81
N ASP A 146 9.60 -10.23 -13.24
CA ASP A 146 10.54 -10.90 -14.16
C ASP A 146 11.32 -12.05 -13.49
N GLU A 147 11.52 -11.98 -12.17
CA GLU A 147 12.08 -13.08 -11.38
C GLU A 147 11.07 -14.20 -11.21
N GLU A 148 9.82 -13.86 -10.85
CA GLU A 148 8.75 -14.83 -10.65
C GLU A 148 8.48 -15.68 -11.90
N ASP A 149 8.61 -15.10 -13.10
CA ASP A 149 8.41 -15.81 -14.38
C ASP A 149 9.43 -16.93 -14.63
N ARG A 150 10.58 -16.91 -13.94
CA ARG A 150 11.62 -17.96 -14.07
C ARG A 150 11.35 -19.19 -13.21
N PHE A 151 10.41 -19.09 -12.27
CA PHE A 151 10.17 -20.11 -11.27
C PHE A 151 8.76 -20.71 -11.37
N VAL A 152 8.59 -21.88 -10.78
CA VAL A 152 7.32 -22.59 -10.63
C VAL A 152 6.78 -22.38 -9.22
N LYS A 153 5.58 -21.80 -9.09
CA LYS A 153 5.01 -21.37 -7.81
C LYS A 153 3.77 -22.18 -7.44
N ALA A 154 3.78 -22.84 -6.29
CA ALA A 154 2.60 -23.51 -5.72
C ALA A 154 1.68 -22.53 -4.97
N GLN A 155 0.39 -22.87 -4.92
CA GLN A 155 -0.60 -22.11 -4.15
C GLN A 155 -0.44 -22.31 -2.64
N ALA A 156 -0.88 -21.33 -1.84
CA ALA A 156 -0.76 -21.35 -0.38
C ALA A 156 -1.59 -22.46 0.31
N ASN A 157 -2.61 -22.99 -0.36
CA ASN A 157 -3.52 -24.02 0.16
C ASN A 157 -3.08 -25.46 -0.19
N ALA A 158 -1.93 -25.63 -0.87
CA ALA A 158 -1.40 -26.97 -1.15
C ALA A 158 -1.19 -27.76 0.15
N PRO A 159 -1.74 -28.97 0.30
CA PRO A 159 -1.61 -29.75 1.53
C PRO A 159 -0.16 -30.12 1.84
N LEU A 160 0.31 -29.81 3.05
CA LEU A 160 1.65 -30.12 3.53
C LEU A 160 1.61 -31.14 4.68
N LYS A 161 2.64 -31.98 4.76
CA LYS A 161 2.91 -32.84 5.92
C LYS A 161 3.56 -32.01 7.04
N SER A 162 3.64 -32.58 8.24
CA SER A 162 4.24 -31.93 9.42
C SER A 162 5.72 -31.59 9.27
N ASP A 163 6.43 -32.27 8.37
CA ASP A 163 7.83 -31.99 8.04
C ASP A 163 8.00 -30.84 7.02
N GLY A 164 6.92 -30.35 6.41
CA GLY A 164 6.91 -29.33 5.38
C GLY A 164 6.97 -29.86 3.95
N THR A 165 6.93 -31.17 3.73
CA THR A 165 6.84 -31.76 2.37
C THR A 165 5.40 -31.74 1.86
N PHE A 166 5.22 -31.73 0.54
CA PHE A 166 3.89 -31.84 -0.06
C PHE A 166 3.25 -33.20 0.24
N ALA A 167 1.96 -33.20 0.59
CA ALA A 167 1.22 -34.42 0.89
C ALA A 167 0.77 -35.17 -0.38
N GLU A 168 0.59 -34.44 -1.49
CA GLU A 168 0.13 -34.96 -2.76
C GLU A 168 1.28 -35.18 -3.75
N ASP A 169 1.13 -36.17 -4.65
CA ASP A 169 2.12 -36.50 -5.67
C ASP A 169 2.17 -35.49 -6.83
N ARG A 170 1.12 -34.67 -6.95
CA ARG A 170 1.04 -33.57 -7.91
C ARG A 170 0.49 -32.33 -7.21
N VAL A 171 1.09 -31.19 -7.49
CA VAL A 171 0.75 -29.90 -6.88
C VAL A 171 0.36 -28.93 -7.98
N LEU A 172 -0.76 -28.24 -7.80
CA LEU A 172 -1.20 -27.18 -8.70
C LEU A 172 -0.26 -25.99 -8.59
N VAL A 173 0.35 -25.62 -9.72
CA VAL A 173 1.33 -24.53 -9.78
C VAL A 173 0.97 -23.52 -10.85
N ARG A 174 1.52 -22.31 -10.69
CA ARG A 174 1.50 -21.24 -11.69
C ARG A 174 2.86 -21.16 -12.37
N ARG A 175 2.86 -21.30 -13.70
CA ARG A 175 4.02 -21.13 -14.57
C ARG A 175 4.04 -19.73 -15.19
N LYS A 176 5.07 -19.49 -16.01
CA LYS A 176 5.22 -18.26 -16.78
C LYS A 176 3.94 -17.98 -17.60
N GLY A 177 3.55 -16.71 -17.67
CA GLY A 177 2.39 -16.29 -18.48
C GLY A 177 1.02 -16.56 -17.84
N GLY A 178 0.98 -17.05 -16.59
CA GLY A 178 -0.27 -17.30 -15.87
C GLY A 178 -0.91 -18.67 -16.16
N GLU A 179 -0.21 -19.55 -16.86
CA GLU A 179 -0.66 -20.93 -17.07
C GLU A 179 -0.62 -21.73 -15.76
N THR A 180 -1.61 -22.59 -15.58
CA THR A 180 -1.73 -23.49 -14.43
C THR A 180 -1.53 -24.93 -14.88
N GLU A 181 -0.68 -25.66 -14.16
CA GLU A 181 -0.34 -27.06 -14.45
C GLU A 181 -0.19 -27.80 -13.13
N ASP A 182 -0.46 -29.11 -13.13
CA ASP A 182 -0.10 -29.99 -12.03
C ASP A 182 1.31 -30.53 -12.23
N VAL A 183 2.23 -30.29 -11.29
CA VAL A 183 3.63 -30.75 -11.39
C VAL A 183 4.02 -31.61 -10.19
N PRO A 184 5.01 -32.49 -10.30
CA PRO A 184 5.53 -33.20 -9.13
C PRO A 184 6.16 -32.23 -8.12
N PRO A 185 6.10 -32.52 -6.80
CA PRO A 185 6.68 -31.69 -5.74
C PRO A 185 8.12 -31.25 -5.95
N GLY A 186 8.95 -32.10 -6.57
CA GLY A 186 10.36 -31.80 -6.85
C GLY A 186 10.58 -30.73 -7.92
N ALA A 187 9.55 -30.34 -8.68
CA ALA A 187 9.62 -29.28 -9.68
C ALA A 187 9.08 -27.93 -9.17
N VAL A 188 8.69 -27.84 -7.89
CA VAL A 188 8.20 -26.60 -7.28
C VAL A 188 9.38 -25.83 -6.67
N ASP A 189 9.54 -24.57 -7.05
CA ASP A 189 10.63 -23.71 -6.53
C ASP A 189 10.16 -22.85 -5.35
N TYR A 190 8.91 -22.38 -5.40
CA TYR A 190 8.34 -21.44 -4.43
C TYR A 190 6.88 -21.76 -4.12
N MET A 191 6.38 -21.27 -2.99
CA MET A 191 4.99 -21.36 -2.56
C MET A 191 4.50 -20.01 -2.05
N ASP A 192 3.24 -19.65 -2.33
CA ASP A 192 2.61 -18.44 -1.79
C ASP A 192 2.67 -18.40 -0.24
N VAL A 193 2.86 -17.21 0.34
CA VAL A 193 2.93 -17.05 1.80
C VAL A 193 1.55 -17.07 2.47
N SER A 194 0.50 -16.72 1.73
CA SER A 194 -0.85 -16.58 2.28
C SER A 194 -1.91 -16.69 1.19
N PRO A 195 -3.10 -17.29 1.44
CA PRO A 195 -4.20 -17.32 0.47
C PRO A 195 -4.68 -15.92 0.05
N ARG A 196 -4.58 -14.93 0.95
CA ARG A 196 -4.95 -13.53 0.67
C ARG A 196 -3.82 -12.71 0.05
N GLN A 197 -2.80 -13.35 -0.51
CA GLN A 197 -1.63 -12.66 -1.07
C GLN A 197 -1.99 -11.72 -2.22
N MET A 198 -2.95 -12.12 -3.05
CA MET A 198 -3.38 -11.32 -4.21
C MET A 198 -4.30 -10.14 -3.86
N THR A 199 -5.00 -10.16 -2.72
CA THR A 199 -6.03 -9.18 -2.39
C THR A 199 -5.46 -7.92 -1.72
N SER A 200 -6.16 -6.79 -1.86
CA SER A 200 -5.86 -5.56 -1.12
C SER A 200 -6.36 -5.66 0.32
N VAL A 201 -6.04 -4.64 1.13
CA VAL A 201 -6.52 -4.55 2.52
C VAL A 201 -8.05 -4.50 2.59
N ALA A 202 -8.71 -3.71 1.74
CA ALA A 202 -10.17 -3.59 1.74
C ALA A 202 -10.86 -4.87 1.26
N THR A 203 -10.33 -5.48 0.18
CA THR A 203 -10.85 -6.76 -0.33
C THR A 203 -10.65 -7.89 0.69
N ALA A 204 -9.53 -7.91 1.42
CA ALA A 204 -9.25 -8.90 2.44
C ALA A 204 -10.14 -8.79 3.71
N MET A 205 -10.96 -7.74 3.85
CA MET A 205 -11.93 -7.59 4.93
C MET A 205 -13.33 -8.13 4.58
N ILE A 206 -13.53 -8.64 3.36
CA ILE A 206 -14.79 -9.28 2.97
C ILE A 206 -14.75 -10.73 3.44
N PRO A 207 -15.58 -11.15 4.41
CA PRO A 207 -15.69 -12.56 4.78
C PRO A 207 -16.34 -13.34 3.63
N PHE A 208 -15.93 -14.60 3.45
CA PHE A 208 -16.48 -15.48 2.40
C PHE A 208 -16.30 -14.95 0.97
N LEU A 209 -15.24 -14.17 0.73
CA LEU A 209 -14.93 -13.57 -0.57
C LEU A 209 -14.90 -14.60 -1.71
N GLU A 210 -14.44 -15.82 -1.43
CA GLU A 210 -14.39 -16.94 -2.38
C GLU A 210 -15.77 -17.41 -2.87
N HIS A 211 -16.85 -17.00 -2.20
CA HIS A 211 -18.23 -17.29 -2.56
C HIS A 211 -18.92 -16.14 -3.30
N ASP A 212 -18.24 -15.00 -3.46
CA ASP A 212 -18.75 -13.82 -4.15
C ASP A 212 -18.18 -13.69 -5.57
N ASP A 213 -19.02 -13.26 -6.52
CA ASP A 213 -18.55 -12.87 -7.85
C ASP A 213 -17.68 -11.61 -7.77
N ALA A 214 -16.67 -11.52 -8.65
CA ALA A 214 -15.69 -10.44 -8.67
C ALA A 214 -16.34 -9.03 -8.78
N ASN A 215 -17.43 -8.90 -9.54
CA ASN A 215 -18.13 -7.61 -9.67
C ASN A 215 -18.75 -7.15 -8.36
N ARG A 216 -19.29 -8.09 -7.56
CA ARG A 216 -19.91 -7.79 -6.26
C ARG A 216 -18.85 -7.58 -5.18
N ALA A 217 -17.78 -8.37 -5.20
CA ALA A 217 -16.63 -8.16 -4.33
C ALA A 217 -16.00 -6.77 -4.55
N LEU A 218 -15.90 -6.33 -5.81
CA LEU A 218 -15.40 -4.99 -6.18
C LEU A 218 -16.29 -3.89 -5.60
N MET A 219 -17.61 -4.00 -5.79
CA MET A 219 -18.58 -3.07 -5.18
C MET A 219 -18.44 -3.04 -3.66
N GLY A 220 -18.35 -4.21 -3.01
CA GLY A 220 -18.18 -4.36 -1.57
C GLY A 220 -16.91 -3.67 -1.06
N ALA A 221 -15.77 -3.92 -1.69
CA ALA A 221 -14.50 -3.29 -1.33
C ALA A 221 -14.55 -1.76 -1.48
N ASN A 222 -15.19 -1.26 -2.54
CA ASN A 222 -15.37 0.17 -2.76
C ASN A 222 -16.33 0.83 -1.77
N MET A 223 -17.42 0.16 -1.42
CA MET A 223 -18.44 0.66 -0.49
C MET A 223 -17.92 0.72 0.96
N GLN A 224 -17.02 -0.19 1.36
CA GLN A 224 -16.39 -0.13 2.69
C GLN A 224 -15.67 1.21 2.94
N ARG A 225 -15.06 1.81 1.91
CA ARG A 225 -14.37 3.11 2.00
C ARG A 225 -15.35 4.29 2.14
N GLN A 226 -16.63 4.07 1.89
CA GLN A 226 -17.69 5.08 1.95
C GLN A 226 -18.47 5.03 3.26
N ALA A 227 -18.20 4.03 4.11
CA ALA A 227 -18.85 3.90 5.40
C ALA A 227 -18.59 5.13 6.29
N VAL A 228 -19.64 5.68 6.88
CA VAL A 228 -19.55 6.84 7.78
C VAL A 228 -19.33 6.41 9.23
N PRO A 229 -18.45 7.08 9.99
CA PRO A 229 -18.22 6.76 11.39
C PRO A 229 -19.47 7.05 12.23
N LEU A 230 -19.92 6.05 12.97
CA LEU A 230 -21.09 6.14 13.86
C LEU A 230 -20.71 6.77 15.21
N VAL A 231 -21.70 7.26 15.96
CA VAL A 231 -21.52 7.77 17.33
C VAL A 231 -20.96 6.68 18.27
N LYS A 232 -21.40 5.44 18.04
CA LYS A 232 -20.94 4.23 18.71
C LYS A 232 -20.56 3.21 17.63
N ALA A 233 -19.27 2.92 17.53
CA ALA A 233 -18.77 1.87 16.66
C ALA A 233 -18.94 0.51 17.34
N GLU A 234 -19.31 -0.50 16.56
CA GLU A 234 -19.42 -1.88 17.01
C GLU A 234 -18.60 -2.75 16.06
N ALA A 235 -17.77 -3.62 16.62
CA ALA A 235 -16.97 -4.54 15.82
C ALA A 235 -17.88 -5.60 15.17
N PRO A 236 -17.58 -6.05 13.94
CA PRO A 236 -18.38 -7.08 13.31
C PRO A 236 -18.27 -8.41 14.08
N LEU A 237 -19.38 -9.15 14.19
CA LEU A 237 -19.39 -10.48 14.78
C LEU A 237 -18.64 -11.51 13.92
N VAL A 238 -18.66 -11.31 12.60
CA VAL A 238 -17.97 -12.13 11.60
C VAL A 238 -16.96 -11.25 10.89
N GLY A 239 -15.68 -11.56 11.05
CA GLY A 239 -14.55 -10.82 10.45
C GLY A 239 -13.51 -11.75 9.84
N THR A 240 -12.49 -11.17 9.22
CA THR A 240 -11.42 -11.91 8.51
C THR A 240 -10.08 -11.89 9.25
N GLY A 241 -9.97 -11.12 10.34
CA GLY A 241 -8.74 -10.87 11.07
C GLY A 241 -7.84 -9.79 10.45
N MET A 242 -8.28 -9.14 9.37
CA MET A 242 -7.58 -8.00 8.78
C MET A 242 -7.91 -6.67 9.51
N GLU A 243 -9.05 -6.61 10.20
CA GLU A 243 -9.61 -5.40 10.80
C GLU A 243 -8.67 -4.75 11.81
N TYR A 244 -8.07 -5.55 12.70
CA TYR A 244 -7.15 -5.06 13.72
C TYR A 244 -5.93 -4.38 13.09
N ARG A 245 -5.27 -5.06 12.15
CA ARG A 245 -4.09 -4.52 11.47
C ARG A 245 -4.43 -3.34 10.58
N ALA A 246 -5.57 -3.37 9.90
CA ALA A 246 -6.04 -2.24 9.11
C ALA A 246 -6.29 -1.00 9.97
N ALA A 247 -6.90 -1.14 11.16
CA ALA A 247 -7.15 -0.03 12.07
C ALA A 247 -5.85 0.56 12.66
N VAL A 248 -4.93 -0.30 13.10
CA VAL A 248 -3.62 0.12 13.62
C VAL A 248 -2.78 0.80 12.54
N ASP A 249 -2.66 0.18 11.37
CA ASP A 249 -1.82 0.68 10.28
C ASP A 249 -2.47 1.89 9.55
N ALA A 250 -3.77 2.13 9.74
CA ALA A 250 -4.42 3.37 9.30
C ALA A 250 -3.94 4.60 10.10
N GLY A 251 -3.52 4.42 11.35
CA GLY A 251 -2.95 5.49 12.18
C GLY A 251 -3.97 6.45 12.82
N ASP A 252 -5.27 6.17 12.72
CA ASP A 252 -6.32 6.95 13.40
C ASP A 252 -6.56 6.48 14.84
N VAL A 253 -6.02 5.31 15.21
CA VAL A 253 -6.02 4.79 16.58
C VAL A 253 -4.75 5.21 17.32
N VAL A 254 -4.86 5.36 18.64
CA VAL A 254 -3.70 5.66 19.50
C VAL A 254 -3.05 4.35 19.92
N VAL A 255 -1.74 4.23 19.68
CA VAL A 255 -0.95 3.04 20.00
C VAL A 255 0.12 3.41 21.02
N ALA A 256 0.29 2.57 22.05
CA ALA A 256 1.37 2.73 23.00
C ALA A 256 2.71 2.40 22.33
N GLU A 257 3.67 3.32 22.43
CA GLU A 257 5.00 3.18 21.80
C GLU A 257 5.91 2.24 22.60
N VAL A 258 5.74 2.23 23.92
CA VAL A 258 6.57 1.48 24.88
C VAL A 258 5.63 0.82 25.89
N GLY A 259 6.05 -0.34 26.42
CA GLY A 259 5.40 -0.98 27.56
C GLY A 259 5.37 -0.05 28.78
N GLY A 260 4.32 -0.20 29.59
CA GLY A 260 4.15 0.63 30.78
C GLY A 260 2.78 0.44 31.42
N VAL A 261 2.53 1.24 32.45
CA VAL A 261 1.28 1.25 33.21
C VAL A 261 0.58 2.61 33.02
N VAL A 262 -0.74 2.59 32.87
CA VAL A 262 -1.53 3.84 32.79
C VAL A 262 -1.46 4.53 34.15
N GLU A 263 -0.93 5.76 34.16
CA GLU A 263 -0.82 6.60 35.35
C GLU A 263 -2.05 7.49 35.51
N ASP A 264 -2.48 8.14 34.42
CA ASP A 264 -3.63 9.05 34.42
C ASP A 264 -4.44 8.89 33.14
N LEU A 265 -5.76 8.97 33.27
CA LEU A 265 -6.72 8.72 32.19
C LEU A 265 -7.88 9.71 32.26
N CYS A 266 -8.07 10.48 31.20
CA CYS A 266 -9.26 11.30 31.04
C CYS A 266 -9.79 11.24 29.60
N ALA A 267 -10.89 11.93 29.33
CA ALA A 267 -11.50 11.95 28.00
C ALA A 267 -10.62 12.62 26.93
N ASP A 268 -9.64 13.43 27.32
CA ASP A 268 -8.79 14.25 26.45
C ASP A 268 -7.37 13.71 26.29
N TYR A 269 -6.86 12.93 27.25
CA TYR A 269 -5.51 12.39 27.20
C TYR A 269 -5.35 11.09 28.00
N ILE A 270 -4.29 10.34 27.67
CA ILE A 270 -3.84 9.14 28.36
C ILE A 270 -2.37 9.35 28.73
N THR A 271 -2.02 9.28 30.02
CA THR A 271 -0.62 9.33 30.48
C THR A 271 -0.17 7.93 30.89
N VAL A 272 0.91 7.45 30.28
CA VAL A 272 1.52 6.16 30.55
C VAL A 272 2.87 6.38 31.23
N HIS A 273 3.05 5.74 32.38
CA HIS A 273 4.35 5.58 33.02
C HIS A 273 5.04 4.38 32.36
N GLN A 274 6.06 4.66 31.55
CA GLN A 274 6.75 3.67 30.73
C GLN A 274 7.71 2.84 31.59
N ASP A 275 8.02 1.63 31.14
CA ASP A 275 8.92 0.70 31.85
C ASP A 275 10.38 1.22 31.92
N ASP A 276 10.73 2.16 31.04
CA ASP A 276 12.03 2.85 31.02
C ASP A 276 12.13 4.02 32.03
N GLY A 277 11.06 4.27 32.79
CA GLY A 277 10.98 5.33 33.79
C GLY A 277 10.57 6.70 33.23
N HIS A 278 10.32 6.82 31.92
CA HIS A 278 9.77 8.01 31.31
C HIS A 278 8.24 8.06 31.41
N ARG A 279 7.68 9.26 31.26
CA ARG A 279 6.24 9.48 31.19
C ARG A 279 5.87 9.98 29.80
N ARG A 280 4.86 9.37 29.19
CA ARG A 280 4.37 9.73 27.86
C ARG A 280 2.87 10.03 27.93
N THR A 281 2.49 11.23 27.49
CA THR A 281 1.08 11.63 27.40
C THR A 281 0.62 11.62 25.94
N TYR A 282 -0.45 10.88 25.67
CA TYR A 282 -1.11 10.79 24.37
C TYR A 282 -2.37 11.67 24.39
N LEU A 283 -2.40 12.70 23.55
CA LEU A 283 -3.56 13.57 23.41
C LEU A 283 -4.58 12.95 22.44
N LEU A 284 -5.84 12.93 22.84
CA LEU A 284 -6.94 12.37 22.05
C LEU A 284 -7.58 13.44 21.17
N HIS A 285 -7.91 13.09 19.94
CA HIS A 285 -8.70 13.92 19.05
C HIS A 285 -10.18 13.86 19.44
N LYS A 286 -10.76 14.99 19.85
CA LYS A 286 -12.17 15.11 20.22
C LYS A 286 -12.94 15.93 19.19
N PHE A 287 -13.99 15.35 18.63
CA PHE A 287 -14.94 16.00 17.72
C PHE A 287 -14.29 16.85 16.61
N ARG A 288 -13.21 16.36 16.00
CA ARG A 288 -12.55 17.05 14.90
C ARG A 288 -13.26 16.76 13.60
N ARG A 289 -13.39 17.77 12.74
CA ARG A 289 -13.94 17.62 11.40
C ARG A 289 -12.89 17.00 10.46
N SER A 290 -13.25 15.92 9.76
CA SER A 290 -12.43 15.34 8.70
C SER A 290 -12.54 16.12 7.39
N ASN A 291 -11.69 15.77 6.42
CA ASN A 291 -11.78 16.28 5.05
C ASN A 291 -13.14 16.03 4.37
N ALA A 292 -13.79 14.91 4.69
CA ALA A 292 -15.11 14.55 4.17
C ALA A 292 -16.28 15.12 5.00
N GLY A 293 -15.97 15.88 6.06
CA GLY A 293 -16.98 16.42 7.00
C GLY A 293 -17.47 15.40 8.03
N SER A 294 -16.88 14.20 8.09
CA SER A 294 -17.14 13.22 9.14
C SER A 294 -16.47 13.62 10.47
N CYS A 295 -16.87 12.96 11.56
CA CYS A 295 -16.36 13.23 12.90
C CYS A 295 -15.21 12.29 13.26
N VAL A 296 -14.04 12.86 13.56
CA VAL A 296 -12.90 12.15 14.15
C VAL A 296 -12.95 12.32 15.66
N ASN A 297 -13.23 11.23 16.38
CA ASN A 297 -13.38 11.23 17.82
C ASN A 297 -12.75 9.97 18.44
N GLN A 298 -11.64 10.15 19.12
CA GLN A 298 -10.93 9.10 19.87
C GLN A 298 -11.47 9.00 21.29
N LYS A 299 -11.58 7.78 21.79
CA LYS A 299 -11.99 7.45 23.15
C LYS A 299 -10.92 6.55 23.77
N PRO A 300 -10.51 6.81 25.02
CA PRO A 300 -9.61 5.92 25.74
C PRO A 300 -10.26 4.57 26.06
#